data_AF-A0A800UFC5-F1
#
_entry.id   AF-A0A800UFC5-F1
#
_cell.length_a   1.000
_cell.length_b   1.000
_cell.length_c   1.000
_cell.angle_alpha   90.00
_cell.angle_beta   90.00
_cell.angle_gamma   90.00
#
_symmetry.space_group_name_H-M   'P 1'
#
loop_
_entity.id
_entity.type
_entity.pdbx_description
1 polymer ?
#
loop_
_entity_poly.entity_id
_entity_poly.type
_entity_poly.pdbx_seq_one_letter_code
_entity_poly.pdbx_strand_id
1 'polypeptide(L)'
;MTTLVDILLDTQKRKKEYFKNWKNYSRRIKEISKKILGEARVLVFGSIVQNKWGPSSDIDVLIISQNLPSDFDERAKIRTKIKEKIGPFSPFQIHLATLEEFKGWYQNFIKKEYWEV
;
A
#
# COMPACT_ATOMS: atom_id res chain seq x y z
N MET A 1 -30.49 17.56 2.29
CA MET A 1 -29.28 18.18 2.84
C MET A 1 -28.39 17.04 3.31
N THR A 2 -27.20 16.85 2.72
CA THR A 2 -26.27 15.78 3.13
C THR A 2 -25.71 16.13 4.51
N THR A 3 -25.81 15.22 5.47
CA THR A 3 -25.28 15.41 6.82
C THR A 3 -23.83 14.92 6.92
N LEU A 4 -23.13 15.32 7.99
CA LEU A 4 -21.81 14.77 8.30
C LEU A 4 -21.85 13.25 8.46
N VAL A 5 -22.91 12.72 9.05
CA VAL A 5 -23.10 11.26 9.23
C VAL A 5 -23.17 10.57 7.87
N ASP A 6 -23.89 11.13 6.91
CA ASP A 6 -23.99 10.58 5.55
C ASP A 6 -22.62 10.51 4.87
N ILE A 7 -21.81 11.58 5.00
CA ILE A 7 -20.44 11.64 4.44
C ILE A 7 -19.53 10.57 5.06
N LEU A 8 -19.64 10.36 6.38
CA LEU A 8 -18.85 9.35 7.09
C LEU A 8 -19.25 7.93 6.69
N LEU A 9 -20.55 7.65 6.58
CA LEU A 9 -21.06 6.34 6.15
C LEU A 9 -20.63 6.02 4.72
N ASP A 10 -20.73 6.98 3.81
CA ASP A 10 -20.31 6.83 2.43
C ASP A 10 -18.80 6.61 2.31
N THR A 11 -18.00 7.33 3.11
CA THR A 11 -16.54 7.13 3.18
C THR A 11 -16.18 5.74 3.70
N GLN A 12 -16.85 5.28 4.75
CA GLN A 12 -16.68 3.92 5.27
C GLN A 12 -17.08 2.85 4.24
N LYS A 13 -18.16 3.07 3.50
CA LYS A 13 -18.60 2.16 2.42
C LYS A 13 -17.56 2.06 1.31
N ARG A 14 -17.03 3.20 0.82
CA ARG A 14 -15.94 3.21 -0.16
C ARG A 14 -14.69 2.49 0.35
N LYS A 15 -14.30 2.76 1.60
CA LYS A 15 -13.14 2.11 2.23
C LYS A 15 -13.32 0.59 2.25
N LYS A 16 -14.50 0.10 2.65
CA LYS A 16 -14.83 -1.33 2.67
C LYS A 16 -14.64 -2.02 1.32
N GLU A 17 -14.92 -1.35 0.20
CA GLU A 17 -14.72 -1.91 -1.13
C GLU A 17 -13.23 -2.11 -1.48
N TYR A 18 -12.34 -1.23 -1.03
CA TYR A 18 -10.89 -1.46 -1.13
C TYR A 18 -10.45 -2.66 -0.29
N PHE A 19 -10.97 -2.79 0.93
CA PHE A 19 -10.67 -3.92 1.81
C PHE A 19 -11.20 -5.25 1.28
N LYS A 20 -12.33 -5.29 0.58
CA LYS A 20 -12.81 -6.53 -0.05
C LYS A 20 -11.94 -6.94 -1.24
N ASN A 21 -11.49 -5.97 -2.02
CA ASN A 21 -10.79 -6.18 -3.28
C ASN A 21 -9.28 -5.94 -3.18
N TRP A 22 -8.71 -5.93 -1.98
CA TRP A 22 -7.33 -5.50 -1.74
C TRP A 22 -6.34 -6.24 -2.62
N LYS A 23 -6.51 -7.56 -2.80
CA LYS A 23 -5.65 -8.39 -3.66
C LYS A 23 -5.61 -7.90 -5.12
N ASN A 24 -6.73 -7.45 -5.67
CA ASN A 24 -6.78 -6.90 -7.03
C ASN A 24 -6.02 -5.58 -7.11
N TYR A 25 -6.29 -4.67 -6.17
CA TYR A 25 -5.56 -3.41 -6.08
C TYR A 25 -4.06 -3.60 -5.86
N SER A 26 -3.64 -4.59 -5.07
CA SER A 26 -2.23 -4.90 -4.86
C SER A 26 -1.54 -5.38 -6.14
N ARG A 27 -2.22 -6.15 -7.00
CA ARG A 27 -1.72 -6.49 -8.35
C ARG A 27 -1.55 -5.24 -9.21
N ARG A 28 -2.53 -4.34 -9.19
CA ARG A 28 -2.43 -3.07 -9.90
C ARG A 28 -1.28 -2.20 -9.37
N ILE A 29 -1.06 -2.17 -8.04
CA ILE A 29 0.10 -1.50 -7.43
C ILE A 29 1.40 -2.11 -7.95
N LYS A 30 1.51 -3.44 -8.02
CA LYS A 30 2.70 -4.12 -8.58
C LYS A 30 2.96 -3.72 -10.02
N GLU A 31 1.94 -3.72 -10.87
CA GLU A 31 2.08 -3.30 -12.27
C GLU A 31 2.54 -1.84 -12.41
N ILE A 32 1.95 -0.92 -11.63
CA ILE A 32 2.34 0.50 -11.64
C ILE A 32 3.77 0.66 -11.12
N SER A 33 4.11 -0.04 -10.04
CA SER A 33 5.45 -0.01 -9.45
C SER A 33 6.49 -0.49 -10.45
N LYS A 34 6.19 -1.57 -11.19
CA LYS A 34 7.08 -2.07 -12.24
C LYS A 34 7.30 -1.08 -13.38
N LYS A 35 6.24 -0.36 -13.79
CA LYS A 35 6.36 0.69 -14.82
C LYS A 35 7.21 1.89 -14.38
N ILE A 36 7.28 2.18 -13.08
CA ILE A 36 8.02 3.34 -12.55
C ILE A 36 9.45 2.95 -12.15
N LEU A 37 9.63 1.77 -11.55
CA LEU A 37 10.88 1.35 -10.90
C LEU A 37 11.55 0.15 -11.59
N GLY A 38 11.01 -0.39 -12.70
CA GLY A 38 11.52 -1.60 -13.33
C GLY A 38 11.20 -2.85 -12.50
N GLU A 39 12.19 -3.67 -12.15
CA GLU A 39 11.92 -4.82 -11.28
C GLU A 39 11.53 -4.37 -9.86
N ALA A 40 10.34 -4.80 -9.44
CA ALA A 40 9.76 -4.46 -8.15
C ALA A 40 8.98 -5.64 -7.57
N ARG A 41 9.24 -5.96 -6.30
CA ARG A 41 8.44 -6.90 -5.49
C ARG A 41 7.44 -6.11 -4.66
N VAL A 42 6.24 -6.65 -4.48
CA VAL A 42 5.19 -6.00 -3.70
C VAL A 42 4.66 -6.98 -2.67
N LEU A 43 4.77 -6.59 -1.41
CA LEU A 43 4.27 -7.34 -0.27
C LEU A 43 3.15 -6.55 0.38
N VAL A 44 2.04 -7.20 0.67
CA VAL A 44 0.99 -6.65 1.54
C VAL A 44 1.19 -7.27 2.92
N PHE A 45 1.15 -6.47 3.96
CA PHE A 45 1.38 -6.95 5.33
C PHE A 45 0.44 -6.25 6.32
N GLY A 46 0.66 -6.52 7.61
CA GLY A 46 -0.09 -5.87 8.69
C GLY A 46 -1.48 -6.47 8.90
N SER A 47 -2.40 -5.64 9.37
CA SER A 47 -3.69 -6.08 9.92
C SER A 47 -4.57 -6.82 8.91
N ILE A 48 -4.48 -6.48 7.61
CA ILE A 48 -5.23 -7.15 6.54
C ILE A 48 -4.82 -8.62 6.38
N VAL A 49 -3.52 -8.92 6.46
CA VAL A 49 -2.99 -10.29 6.30
C VAL A 49 -3.23 -11.11 7.56
N GLN A 50 -3.17 -10.47 8.73
CA GLN A 50 -3.45 -11.12 10.01
C GLN A 50 -4.95 -11.30 10.31
N ASN A 51 -5.86 -10.86 9.41
CA ASN A 51 -7.30 -10.81 9.63
C ASN A 51 -7.73 -10.03 10.91
N LYS A 52 -6.96 -9.00 11.27
CA LYS A 52 -7.19 -8.14 12.45
C LYS A 52 -7.55 -6.70 12.08
N TRP A 53 -7.95 -6.45 10.83
CA TRP A 53 -8.27 -5.11 10.35
C TRP A 53 -9.67 -4.67 10.82
N GLY A 54 -9.83 -3.37 11.07
CA GLY A 54 -11.08 -2.73 11.47
C GLY A 54 -11.40 -1.49 10.63
N PRO A 55 -12.46 -0.74 10.98
CA PRO A 55 -12.91 0.43 10.20
C PRO A 55 -11.86 1.53 10.03
N SER A 56 -10.95 1.67 10.99
CA SER A 56 -9.85 2.64 10.97
C SER A 56 -8.57 2.12 10.36
N SER A 57 -8.43 0.81 10.10
CA SER A 57 -7.20 0.22 9.59
C SER A 57 -6.85 0.71 8.18
N ASP A 58 -5.56 0.68 7.87
CA ASP A 58 -5.04 0.86 6.51
C ASP A 58 -4.57 -0.49 5.95
N ILE A 59 -4.25 -0.50 4.65
CA ILE A 59 -3.69 -1.64 3.93
C ILE A 59 -2.23 -1.33 3.66
N ASP A 60 -1.35 -1.92 4.46
CA ASP A 60 0.08 -1.71 4.38
C ASP A 60 0.69 -2.46 3.19
N VAL A 61 1.36 -1.73 2.30
CA VAL A 61 1.99 -2.26 1.10
C VAL A 61 3.45 -1.84 1.07
N LEU A 62 4.35 -2.83 1.03
CA LEU A 62 5.78 -2.63 0.84
C LEU A 62 6.16 -2.91 -0.61
N ILE A 63 6.72 -1.91 -1.28
CA ILE A 63 7.33 -2.04 -2.59
C ILE A 63 8.84 -2.10 -2.42
N ILE A 64 9.44 -3.18 -2.89
CA ILE A 64 10.88 -3.43 -2.82
C ILE A 64 11.47 -3.35 -4.21
N SER A 65 12.43 -2.45 -4.43
CA SER A 65 13.14 -2.32 -5.71
C SER A 65 14.58 -1.82 -5.51
N GLN A 66 15.49 -2.25 -6.37
CA GLN A 66 16.87 -1.75 -6.40
C GLN A 66 16.97 -0.36 -7.05
N ASN A 67 16.00 0.03 -7.87
CA ASN A 67 16.00 1.29 -8.61
C ASN A 67 15.33 2.43 -7.82
N LEU A 68 15.25 2.32 -6.50
CA LEU A 68 14.73 3.39 -5.67
C LEU A 68 15.78 4.49 -5.51
N PRO A 69 15.41 5.77 -5.71
CA PRO A 69 16.32 6.87 -5.48
C PRO A 69 16.69 6.96 -3.99
N SER A 70 17.89 7.44 -3.68
CA SER A 70 18.31 7.69 -2.30
C SER A 70 17.62 8.92 -1.71
N ASP A 71 17.20 9.85 -2.56
CA ASP A 71 16.55 11.09 -2.16
C ASP A 71 15.13 10.86 -1.60
N PHE A 72 14.83 11.51 -0.47
CA PHE A 72 13.57 11.35 0.23
C PHE A 72 12.38 11.96 -0.54
N ASP A 73 12.59 13.11 -1.18
CA ASP A 73 11.55 13.81 -1.91
C ASP A 73 11.18 13.08 -3.20
N GLU A 74 12.16 12.49 -3.88
CA GLU A 74 11.91 11.60 -5.03
C GLU A 74 11.12 10.36 -4.63
N ARG A 75 11.47 9.71 -3.51
CA ARG A 75 10.69 8.60 -2.95
C ARG A 75 9.26 9.03 -2.60
N ALA A 76 9.08 10.23 -2.05
CA ALA A 76 7.75 10.79 -1.77
C ALA A 76 6.94 10.98 -3.07
N LYS A 77 7.54 11.54 -4.12
CA LYS A 77 6.91 11.69 -5.44
C LYS A 77 6.50 10.35 -6.03
N ILE A 78 7.33 9.31 -5.89
CA ILE A 78 7.01 7.95 -6.35
C ILE A 78 5.78 7.41 -5.60
N ARG A 79 5.75 7.51 -4.27
CA ARG A 79 4.59 7.08 -3.45
C ARG A 79 3.30 7.78 -3.89
N THR A 80 3.35 9.10 -4.06
CA THR A 80 2.21 9.90 -4.50
C THR A 80 1.71 9.46 -5.88
N LYS A 81 2.61 9.33 -6.87
CA LYS A 81 2.25 8.87 -8.22
C LYS A 81 1.58 7.49 -8.23
N ILE A 82 2.03 6.57 -7.38
CA ILE A 82 1.40 5.26 -7.26
C ILE A 82 0.01 5.39 -6.61
N LYS A 83 -0.09 6.15 -5.51
CA LYS A 83 -1.34 6.34 -4.78
C LYS A 83 -2.42 7.03 -5.63
N GLU A 84 -2.06 8.06 -6.40
CA GLU A 84 -2.97 8.74 -7.33
C GLU A 84 -3.56 7.80 -8.38
N LYS A 85 -2.78 6.85 -8.89
CA LYS A 85 -3.23 5.87 -9.90
C LYS A 85 -4.15 4.78 -9.34
N ILE A 86 -4.18 4.61 -8.02
CA ILE A 86 -5.08 3.67 -7.32
C ILE A 86 -6.33 4.39 -6.83
N GLY A 87 -6.13 5.55 -6.20
CA GLY A 87 -7.14 6.40 -5.61
C GLY A 87 -6.50 7.23 -4.50
N PRO A 88 -6.53 8.58 -4.56
CA PRO A 88 -5.84 9.43 -3.58
C PRO A 88 -6.37 9.22 -2.15
N PHE A 89 -7.65 8.88 -2.01
CA PHE A 89 -8.30 8.56 -0.74
C PHE A 89 -8.38 7.05 -0.45
N SER A 90 -7.64 6.24 -1.21
CA SER A 90 -7.58 4.81 -0.93
C SER A 90 -6.87 4.55 0.41
N PRO A 91 -7.26 3.49 1.14
CA PRO A 91 -6.66 3.15 2.43
C PRO A 91 -5.29 2.44 2.26
N PHE A 92 -4.65 2.55 1.10
CA PHE A 92 -3.33 1.96 0.89
C PHE A 92 -2.24 2.87 1.46
N GLN A 93 -1.48 2.31 2.40
CA GLN A 93 -0.29 2.91 2.94
C GLN A 93 0.93 2.32 2.23
N ILE A 94 1.57 3.14 1.38
CA ILE A 94 2.66 2.69 0.52
C ILE A 94 4.00 2.97 1.20
N HIS A 95 4.74 1.90 1.45
CA HIS A 95 6.11 1.89 1.89
C HIS A 95 7.03 1.54 0.72
N LEU A 96 8.18 2.21 0.66
CA LEU A 96 9.24 1.93 -0.31
C LEU A 96 10.48 1.46 0.46
N ALA A 97 11.12 0.39 -0.02
CA ALA A 97 12.38 -0.08 0.53
C ALA A 97 13.32 -0.59 -0.56
N THR A 98 14.62 -0.32 -0.42
CA THR A 98 15.64 -1.05 -1.18
C THR A 98 15.71 -2.49 -0.70
N LEU A 99 16.41 -3.34 -1.46
CA LEU A 99 16.65 -4.72 -1.03
C LEU A 99 17.44 -4.78 0.30
N GLU A 100 18.34 -3.82 0.52
CA GLU A 100 19.12 -3.70 1.75
C GLU A 100 18.24 -3.28 2.94
N GLU A 101 17.43 -2.23 2.78
CA GLU A 101 16.46 -1.78 3.79
C GLU A 101 15.45 -2.89 4.14
N PHE A 102 15.04 -3.66 3.12
CA PHE A 102 14.16 -4.81 3.34
C PHE A 102 14.82 -5.86 4.24
N LYS A 103 16.03 -6.31 3.89
CA LYS A 103 16.76 -7.34 4.65
C LYS A 103 17.15 -6.85 6.05
N GLY A 104 17.54 -5.58 6.18
CA GLY A 104 18.01 -4.99 7.42
C GLY A 104 16.91 -4.78 8.47
N TRP A 105 15.69 -4.45 8.05
CA TRP A 105 14.62 -4.09 8.98
C TRP A 105 13.28 -4.78 8.67
N TYR A 106 12.71 -4.56 7.48
CA TYR A 106 11.36 -5.03 7.17
C TYR A 106 11.21 -6.55 7.25
N GLN A 107 12.22 -7.33 6.86
CA GLN A 107 12.16 -8.78 6.91
C GLN A 107 11.98 -9.30 8.34
N ASN A 108 12.62 -8.67 9.33
CA ASN A 108 12.49 -9.03 10.74
C ASN A 108 11.19 -8.50 11.36
N PHE A 109 10.72 -7.33 10.90
CA PHE A 109 9.49 -6.72 11.35
C PHE A 109 8.25 -7.48 10.85
N ILE A 110 8.17 -7.74 9.55
CA ILE A 110 7.04 -8.41 8.88
C ILE A 110 7.12 -9.93 9.09
N LYS A 111 8.32 -10.48 9.28
CA LYS A 111 8.58 -11.93 9.41
C LYS A 111 8.02 -12.69 8.20
N LYS A 112 7.05 -13.58 8.40
CA LYS A 112 6.36 -14.34 7.35
C LYS A 112 4.87 -13.94 7.22
N GLU A 113 4.47 -12.84 7.85
CA GLU A 113 3.08 -12.39 7.89
C GLU A 113 2.79 -11.39 6.77
N TYR A 114 3.02 -11.82 5.53
CA TYR A 114 2.74 -11.02 4.34
C TYR A 114 2.17 -11.86 3.22
N TRP A 115 1.49 -11.17 2.31
CA TRP A 115 1.07 -11.68 1.02
C TRP A 115 1.95 -11.08 -0.07
N GLU A 116 2.75 -11.89 -0.74
CA GLU A 116 3.47 -11.46 -1.95
C GLU A 116 2.51 -11.50 -3.15
N VAL A 117 2.43 -10.37 -3.85
CA VAL A 117 1.52 -10.15 -5.00
C VAL A 117 2.03 -10.83 -6.25
#